data_AF-A0A8T6NZZ2-F1
#
_entry.id   AF-A0A8T6NZZ2-F1
#
_cell.length_a   1.000
_cell.length_b   1.000
_cell.length_c   1.000
_cell.angle_alpha   90.00
_cell.angle_beta   90.00
_cell.angle_gamma   90.00
#
_symmetry.space_group_name_H-M   'P 1'
#
loop_
_entity.id
_entity.type
_entity.pdbx_description
1 polymer ?
#
loop_
_entity_poly.entity_id
_entity_poly.type
_entity_poly.pdbx_seq_one_letter_code
_entity_poly.pdbx_strand_id
1 'polypeptide(L)'
;MTEMRLVTIYTDGGADPNPGPGGWGAVLIDAATGKAKEIWGSEPETTNNRMELTAAISALETLKVPCAVELYTDSTYVRRGITEWIPRWIEQDWTRKRGGKVKNVDLWRRLATATQVHTVAWHWVKGHSGDRYNERADELATQGIRAQAAGIEPPPIDGYRVYLMVSAKGGKGTWAAMIKQGDEEQISWQHEEGVTSNQLDLIAAIEALSPLPPGSQVTVYSLNDYLRNGATRWRKGWKRRGWRKKSGDPIANVELWMQLDEILQDLDVQWPPVKDEGLRMEFEDVGRQIEPVSY
;
A
#
# COMPACT_ATOMS: atom_id res chain seq x y z
N MET A 1 -2.64 -26.68 -23.28
CA MET A 1 -3.16 -25.31 -23.11
C MET A 1 -3.04 -25.02 -21.63
N THR A 2 -2.20 -24.05 -21.25
CA THR A 2 -2.11 -23.63 -19.84
C THR A 2 -3.45 -23.03 -19.45
N GLU A 3 -4.06 -23.55 -18.39
CA GLU A 3 -5.32 -23.05 -17.86
C GLU A 3 -5.12 -21.60 -17.39
N MET A 4 -6.02 -20.69 -17.78
CA MET A 4 -5.92 -19.29 -17.35
C MET A 4 -6.19 -19.21 -15.85
N ARG A 5 -5.34 -18.47 -15.13
CA ARG A 5 -5.49 -18.24 -13.70
C ARG A 5 -6.86 -17.58 -13.43
N LEU A 6 -7.64 -18.17 -12.52
CA LEU A 6 -8.93 -17.63 -12.08
C LEU A 6 -8.73 -16.73 -10.85
N VAL A 7 -9.20 -15.50 -10.92
CA VAL A 7 -9.14 -14.52 -9.83
C VAL A 7 -10.53 -13.97 -9.55
N THR A 8 -10.96 -14.01 -8.29
CA THR A 8 -12.17 -13.32 -7.84
C THR A 8 -11.80 -11.95 -7.29
N ILE A 9 -12.47 -10.89 -7.73
CA ILE A 9 -12.16 -9.52 -7.33
C ILE A 9 -13.40 -8.88 -6.73
N TYR A 10 -13.26 -8.20 -5.59
CA TYR A 10 -14.28 -7.34 -4.99
C TYR A 10 -13.76 -5.90 -4.97
N THR A 11 -14.59 -4.93 -5.34
CA THR A 11 -14.17 -3.53 -5.44
C THR A 11 -15.22 -2.56 -4.91
N ASP A 12 -14.75 -1.52 -4.22
CA ASP A 12 -15.58 -0.40 -3.78
C ASP A 12 -14.78 0.93 -3.83
N GLY A 13 -15.48 2.07 -3.84
CA GLY A 13 -14.87 3.39 -3.82
C GLY A 13 -15.85 4.53 -3.55
N GLY A 14 -15.39 5.55 -2.83
CA GLY A 14 -16.22 6.67 -2.40
C GLY A 14 -15.44 7.96 -2.19
N ALA A 15 -16.16 9.08 -2.11
CA ALA A 15 -15.63 10.37 -1.69
C ALA A 15 -16.53 11.00 -0.62
N ASP A 16 -15.92 11.61 0.39
CA ASP A 16 -16.65 12.32 1.46
C ASP A 16 -15.91 13.61 1.88
N PRO A 17 -16.50 14.80 1.62
CA PRO A 17 -17.73 15.05 0.85
C PRO A 17 -17.57 14.67 -0.65
N ASN A 18 -18.67 14.72 -1.42
CA ASN A 18 -18.68 14.41 -2.87
C ASN A 18 -19.11 15.62 -3.71
N PRO A 19 -18.19 16.31 -4.44
CA PRO A 19 -16.77 16.00 -4.58
C PRO A 19 -15.95 16.37 -3.33
N GLY A 20 -14.78 15.75 -3.21
CA GLY A 20 -13.87 15.93 -2.08
C GLY A 20 -12.82 14.81 -1.99
N PRO A 21 -12.18 14.61 -0.83
CA PRO A 21 -11.25 13.51 -0.58
C PRO A 21 -11.93 12.16 -0.84
N GLY A 22 -11.30 11.32 -1.64
CA GLY A 22 -11.82 10.00 -1.98
C GLY A 22 -10.82 8.88 -1.74
N GLY A 23 -11.38 7.68 -1.61
CA GLY A 23 -10.64 6.44 -1.43
C GLY A 23 -11.29 5.31 -2.21
N TRP A 24 -10.48 4.34 -2.60
CA TRP A 24 -10.91 3.14 -3.31
C TRP A 24 -10.22 1.92 -2.71
N GLY A 25 -10.88 0.77 -2.77
CA GLY A 25 -10.40 -0.48 -2.21
C GLY A 25 -10.73 -1.67 -3.10
N ALA A 26 -9.85 -2.67 -3.14
CA ALA A 26 -10.11 -3.93 -3.79
C ALA A 26 -9.48 -5.12 -3.06
N VAL A 27 -10.18 -6.25 -3.12
CA VAL A 27 -9.69 -7.56 -2.64
C VAL A 27 -9.62 -8.51 -3.82
N LEU A 28 -8.44 -9.04 -4.12
CA LEU A 28 -8.18 -9.98 -5.22
C LEU A 28 -7.84 -11.35 -4.64
N ILE A 29 -8.62 -12.36 -4.99
CA ILE A 29 -8.50 -13.71 -4.43
C ILE A 29 -8.11 -14.67 -5.54
N ASP A 30 -6.95 -15.31 -5.39
CA ASP A 30 -6.53 -16.38 -6.27
C ASP A 30 -7.35 -17.65 -5.97
N ALA A 31 -8.12 -18.12 -6.95
CA ALA A 31 -9.02 -19.25 -6.74
C ALA A 31 -8.29 -20.59 -6.51
N ALA A 32 -7.06 -20.73 -7.01
CA ALA A 32 -6.28 -21.96 -6.88
C ALA A 32 -5.61 -22.09 -5.50
N THR A 33 -5.16 -20.97 -4.93
CA THR A 33 -4.43 -20.94 -3.65
C THR A 33 -5.29 -20.47 -2.48
N GLY A 34 -6.40 -19.77 -2.74
CA GLY A 34 -7.23 -19.12 -1.73
C GLY A 34 -6.60 -17.87 -1.12
N LYS A 35 -5.40 -17.46 -1.57
CA LYS A 35 -4.71 -16.26 -1.07
C LYS A 35 -5.43 -15.00 -1.55
N ALA A 36 -5.53 -14.01 -0.67
CA ALA A 36 -6.20 -12.73 -0.92
C ALA A 36 -5.20 -11.57 -0.83
N LYS A 37 -5.15 -10.76 -1.89
CA LYS A 37 -4.42 -9.50 -1.97
C LYS A 37 -5.35 -8.32 -1.79
N GLU A 38 -5.05 -7.49 -0.81
CA GLU A 38 -5.77 -6.25 -0.53
C GLU A 38 -4.99 -5.05 -1.07
N ILE A 39 -5.67 -4.19 -1.82
CA ILE A 39 -5.11 -2.96 -2.35
C ILE A 39 -6.07 -1.81 -2.11
N TRP A 40 -5.53 -0.63 -1.87
CA TRP A 40 -6.31 0.59 -1.69
C TRP A 40 -5.51 1.80 -2.13
N GLY A 41 -6.21 2.90 -2.34
CA GLY A 41 -5.59 4.17 -2.64
C GLY A 41 -6.52 5.34 -2.37
N SER A 42 -6.03 6.55 -2.63
CA SER A 42 -6.77 7.78 -2.37
C SER A 42 -6.51 8.88 -3.40
N GLU A 43 -7.46 9.80 -3.52
CA GLU A 43 -7.32 11.02 -4.32
C GLU A 43 -7.80 12.24 -3.50
N PRO A 44 -7.10 13.39 -3.53
CA PRO A 44 -7.45 14.56 -2.72
C PRO A 44 -8.76 15.23 -3.13
N GLU A 45 -9.10 15.21 -4.42
CA GLU A 45 -10.28 15.87 -4.96
C GLU A 45 -10.90 15.02 -6.07
N THR A 46 -11.95 14.30 -5.76
CA THR A 46 -12.56 13.30 -6.65
C THR A 46 -14.06 13.13 -6.37
N THR A 47 -14.68 12.10 -6.93
CA THR A 47 -16.12 11.79 -6.73
C THR A 47 -16.31 10.29 -6.51
N ASN A 48 -17.43 9.85 -5.92
CA ASN A 48 -17.77 8.43 -5.75
C ASN A 48 -17.57 7.63 -7.04
N ASN A 49 -18.21 8.06 -8.14
CA ASN A 49 -18.12 7.39 -9.44
C ASN A 49 -16.69 7.26 -9.99
N ARG A 50 -15.79 8.20 -9.65
CA ARG A 50 -14.38 8.11 -10.07
C ARG A 50 -13.66 7.07 -9.22
N MET A 51 -13.90 7.03 -7.91
CA MET A 51 -13.29 6.04 -7.02
C MET A 51 -13.78 4.62 -7.27
N GLU A 52 -15.07 4.42 -7.54
CA GLU A 52 -15.60 3.11 -7.98
C GLU A 52 -14.91 2.62 -9.26
N LEU A 53 -14.71 3.52 -10.25
CA LEU A 53 -13.98 3.18 -11.47
C LEU A 53 -12.51 2.88 -11.20
N THR A 54 -11.85 3.71 -10.39
CA THR A 54 -10.45 3.53 -10.04
C THR A 54 -10.23 2.21 -9.30
N ALA A 55 -11.14 1.78 -8.43
CA ALA A 55 -11.07 0.49 -7.76
C ALA A 55 -11.01 -0.68 -8.75
N ALA A 56 -11.94 -0.73 -9.70
CA ALA A 56 -11.99 -1.76 -10.74
C ALA A 56 -10.76 -1.73 -11.64
N ILE A 57 -10.32 -0.54 -12.04
CA ILE A 57 -9.12 -0.36 -12.88
C ILE A 57 -7.87 -0.86 -12.16
N SER A 58 -7.62 -0.37 -10.94
CA SER A 58 -6.42 -0.72 -10.17
C SER A 58 -6.36 -2.21 -9.86
N ALA A 59 -7.50 -2.86 -9.59
CA ALA A 59 -7.57 -4.30 -9.39
C ALA A 59 -7.17 -5.07 -10.65
N LEU A 60 -7.71 -4.71 -11.82
CA LEU A 60 -7.33 -5.35 -13.08
C LEU A 60 -5.86 -5.12 -13.43
N GLU A 61 -5.37 -3.89 -13.30
CA GLU A 61 -3.96 -3.54 -13.60
C GLU A 61 -2.95 -4.17 -12.64
N THR A 62 -3.38 -4.62 -11.46
CA THR A 62 -2.53 -5.38 -10.53
C THR A 62 -2.20 -6.78 -11.03
N LEU A 63 -3.02 -7.34 -11.94
CA LEU A 63 -2.81 -8.67 -12.49
C LEU A 63 -1.68 -8.64 -13.55
N LYS A 64 -0.55 -9.26 -13.21
CA LYS A 64 0.67 -9.26 -14.05
C LYS A 64 0.60 -10.15 -15.28
N VAL A 65 -0.44 -10.99 -15.39
CA VAL A 65 -0.66 -11.93 -16.50
C VAL A 65 -2.15 -11.95 -16.87
N PRO A 66 -2.51 -12.34 -18.11
CA PRO A 66 -3.90 -12.59 -18.48
C PRO A 66 -4.57 -13.59 -17.54
N CYS A 67 -5.79 -13.26 -17.09
CA CYS A 67 -6.56 -14.03 -16.11
C CYS A 67 -8.02 -14.16 -16.56
N ALA A 68 -8.70 -15.21 -16.09
CA ALA A 68 -10.15 -15.21 -15.98
C ALA A 68 -10.53 -14.51 -14.67
N VAL A 69 -11.44 -13.53 -14.72
CA VAL A 69 -11.76 -12.67 -13.59
C VAL A 69 -13.25 -12.69 -13.31
N GLU A 70 -13.63 -12.97 -12.06
CA GLU A 70 -14.99 -12.78 -11.55
C GLU A 70 -15.00 -11.50 -10.69
N LEU A 71 -15.45 -10.38 -11.25
CA LEU A 71 -15.40 -9.06 -10.60
C LEU A 71 -16.76 -8.67 -10.02
N TYR A 72 -16.81 -8.50 -8.71
CA TYR A 72 -17.96 -8.12 -7.91
C TYR A 72 -17.86 -6.65 -7.49
N THR A 73 -18.92 -5.88 -7.74
CA THR A 73 -19.05 -4.49 -7.30
C THR A 73 -20.51 -4.18 -7.00
N ASP A 74 -20.78 -3.33 -6.01
CA ASP A 74 -22.12 -2.78 -5.77
C ASP A 74 -22.41 -1.50 -6.57
N SER A 75 -21.39 -0.95 -7.25
CA SER A 75 -21.55 0.20 -8.14
C SER A 75 -22.42 -0.15 -9.34
N THR A 76 -23.64 0.38 -9.31
CA THR A 76 -24.52 0.38 -10.49
C THR A 76 -23.94 1.21 -11.64
N TYR A 77 -23.09 2.20 -11.33
CA TYR A 77 -22.45 3.04 -12.34
C TYR A 77 -21.39 2.26 -13.14
N VAL A 78 -20.51 1.54 -12.46
CA VAL A 78 -19.50 0.68 -13.10
C VAL A 78 -20.18 -0.46 -13.85
N ARG A 79 -21.09 -1.21 -13.20
CA ARG A 79 -21.79 -2.34 -13.82
C ARG A 79 -22.49 -1.92 -15.12
N ARG A 80 -23.29 -0.86 -15.07
CA ARG A 80 -24.03 -0.42 -16.27
C ARG A 80 -23.10 0.15 -17.33
N GLY A 81 -22.05 0.86 -16.94
CA GLY A 81 -21.14 1.41 -17.93
C GLY A 81 -20.38 0.36 -18.70
N ILE A 82 -19.90 -0.70 -18.05
CA ILE A 82 -19.20 -1.78 -18.75
C ILE A 82 -20.16 -2.65 -19.58
N THR A 83 -21.36 -2.96 -19.09
CA THR A 83 -22.29 -3.86 -19.80
C THR A 83 -23.16 -3.17 -20.85
N GLU A 84 -23.46 -1.87 -20.70
CA GLU A 84 -24.42 -1.16 -21.56
C GLU A 84 -23.79 0.00 -22.36
N TRP A 85 -22.80 0.71 -21.82
CA TRP A 85 -22.39 2.01 -22.37
C TRP A 85 -21.07 1.99 -23.13
N ILE A 86 -20.04 1.30 -22.64
CA ILE A 86 -18.71 1.29 -23.24
C ILE A 86 -18.72 0.83 -24.70
N PRO A 87 -19.40 -0.27 -25.10
CA PRO A 87 -19.39 -0.70 -26.50
C PRO A 87 -19.84 0.41 -27.45
N ARG A 88 -20.93 1.08 -27.09
CA ARG A 88 -21.46 2.23 -27.82
C ARG A 88 -20.52 3.43 -27.78
N TRP A 89 -19.91 3.74 -26.65
CA TRP A 89 -18.98 4.87 -26.55
C TRP A 89 -17.73 4.66 -27.39
N ILE A 90 -17.21 3.44 -27.48
CA ILE A 90 -16.09 3.12 -28.37
C ILE A 90 -16.46 3.36 -29.83
N GLU A 91 -17.63 2.87 -30.28
CA GLU A 91 -18.14 3.13 -31.64
C GLU A 91 -18.34 4.62 -31.94
N GLN A 92 -18.64 5.42 -30.92
CA GLN A 92 -18.88 6.86 -31.02
C GLN A 92 -17.64 7.72 -30.71
N ASP A 93 -16.44 7.13 -30.73
CA ASP A 93 -15.17 7.77 -30.36
C ASP A 93 -15.26 8.59 -29.05
N TRP A 94 -15.91 8.00 -28.05
CA TRP A 94 -16.11 8.56 -26.71
C TRP A 94 -16.87 9.90 -26.66
N THR A 95 -17.73 10.12 -27.65
CA THR A 95 -18.61 11.29 -27.72
C THR A 95 -20.05 10.95 -27.33
N ARG A 96 -20.79 11.93 -26.80
CA ARG A 96 -22.23 11.81 -26.55
C ARG A 96 -23.01 12.26 -27.79
N LYS A 97 -24.26 11.78 -27.92
CA LYS A 97 -25.20 12.13 -29.01
C LYS A 97 -25.37 13.65 -29.27
N ARG A 98 -25.09 14.52 -28.29
CA ARG A 98 -25.18 15.99 -28.41
C ARG A 98 -23.81 16.68 -28.54
N GLY A 99 -22.75 15.96 -28.89
CA GLY A 99 -21.39 16.50 -29.07
C GLY A 99 -20.59 16.74 -27.78
N GLY A 100 -21.16 16.45 -26.61
CA GLY A 100 -20.43 16.53 -25.34
C GLY A 100 -19.50 15.34 -25.12
N LYS A 101 -18.40 15.54 -24.37
CA LYS A 101 -17.54 14.43 -23.94
C LYS A 101 -18.27 13.51 -22.95
N VAL A 102 -17.96 12.22 -22.98
CA VAL A 102 -18.40 11.28 -21.93
C VAL A 102 -17.78 11.71 -20.59
N LYS A 103 -18.58 11.73 -19.51
CA LYS A 103 -18.08 12.05 -18.16
C LYS A 103 -17.15 10.91 -17.72
N ASN A 104 -16.02 11.24 -17.10
CA ASN A 104 -14.99 10.29 -16.68
C ASN A 104 -14.39 9.47 -17.84
N VAL A 105 -14.35 10.05 -19.06
CA VAL A 105 -13.81 9.37 -20.27
C VAL A 105 -12.36 8.89 -20.09
N ASP A 106 -11.57 9.61 -19.30
CA ASP A 106 -10.21 9.23 -18.90
C ASP A 106 -10.19 7.85 -18.23
N LEU A 107 -11.03 7.65 -17.22
CA LEU A 107 -11.11 6.39 -16.48
C LEU A 107 -11.79 5.29 -17.30
N TRP A 108 -12.84 5.61 -18.05
CA TRP A 108 -13.50 4.62 -18.89
C TRP A 108 -12.59 4.06 -19.99
N ARG A 109 -11.74 4.90 -20.60
CA ARG A 109 -10.73 4.44 -21.56
C ARG A 109 -9.72 3.51 -20.90
N ARG A 110 -9.23 3.86 -19.71
CA ARG A 110 -8.29 3.04 -18.94
C ARG A 110 -8.91 1.70 -18.54
N LEU A 111 -10.17 1.70 -18.07
CA LEU A 111 -10.90 0.47 -17.76
C LEU A 111 -11.09 -0.40 -19.01
N ALA A 112 -11.49 0.19 -20.14
CA ALA A 112 -11.63 -0.55 -21.39
C ALA A 112 -10.31 -1.23 -21.81
N THR A 113 -9.18 -0.54 -21.68
CA THR A 113 -7.86 -1.13 -21.93
C THR A 113 -7.55 -2.27 -20.96
N ALA A 114 -7.77 -2.08 -19.65
CA ALA A 114 -7.51 -3.13 -18.65
C ALA A 114 -8.36 -4.40 -18.92
N THR A 115 -9.62 -4.22 -19.33
CA THR A 115 -10.51 -5.35 -19.67
C THR A 115 -10.14 -6.09 -20.95
N GLN A 116 -9.25 -5.56 -21.80
CA GLN A 116 -8.78 -6.27 -23.00
C GLN A 116 -7.71 -7.32 -22.67
N VAL A 117 -7.02 -7.18 -21.53
CA VAL A 117 -5.95 -8.10 -21.09
C VAL A 117 -6.52 -9.35 -20.42
N HIS A 118 -7.70 -9.24 -19.79
CA HIS A 118 -8.32 -10.30 -19.00
C HIS A 118 -9.70 -10.71 -19.57
N THR A 119 -10.13 -11.93 -19.28
CA THR A 119 -11.53 -12.32 -19.54
C THR A 119 -12.34 -12.03 -18.28
N VAL A 120 -13.13 -10.94 -18.29
CA VAL A 120 -13.81 -10.45 -17.08
C VAL A 120 -15.32 -10.72 -17.13
N ALA A 121 -15.82 -11.45 -16.14
CA ALA A 121 -17.23 -11.57 -15.81
C ALA A 121 -17.59 -10.57 -14.70
N TRP A 122 -18.65 -9.80 -14.93
CA TRP A 122 -19.06 -8.71 -14.03
C TRP A 122 -20.30 -9.09 -13.25
N HIS A 123 -20.20 -9.02 -11.92
CA HIS A 123 -21.26 -9.34 -10.98
C HIS A 123 -21.64 -8.11 -10.19
N TRP A 124 -22.95 -7.88 -10.07
CA TRP A 124 -23.45 -6.85 -9.19
C TRP A 124 -23.92 -7.47 -7.89
N VAL A 125 -23.37 -6.96 -6.79
CA VAL A 125 -23.80 -7.32 -5.45
C VAL A 125 -24.55 -6.16 -4.83
N LYS A 126 -25.39 -6.46 -3.86
CA LYS A 126 -26.03 -5.42 -3.07
C LYS A 126 -25.02 -4.93 -2.03
N GLY A 127 -24.76 -3.63 -1.96
CA GLY A 127 -23.91 -3.04 -0.91
C GLY A 127 -24.42 -3.37 0.50
N HIS A 128 -23.49 -3.55 1.43
CA HIS A 128 -23.72 -3.88 2.84
C HIS A 128 -24.71 -5.05 3.08
N SER A 129 -24.57 -6.12 2.30
CA SER A 129 -25.46 -7.28 2.35
C SER A 129 -24.89 -8.51 3.06
N GLY A 130 -23.77 -8.39 3.78
CA GLY A 130 -23.13 -9.50 4.47
C GLY A 130 -22.08 -10.26 3.64
N ASP A 131 -21.75 -9.78 2.43
CA ASP A 131 -20.61 -10.32 1.68
C ASP A 131 -19.31 -9.79 2.29
N ARG A 132 -18.58 -10.69 2.96
CA ARG A 132 -17.35 -10.36 3.69
C ARG A 132 -16.31 -9.61 2.86
N TYR A 133 -16.20 -9.90 1.56
CA TYR A 133 -15.16 -9.32 0.72
C TYR A 133 -15.60 -7.99 0.10
N ASN A 134 -16.90 -7.82 -0.16
CA ASN A 134 -17.43 -6.50 -0.51
C ASN A 134 -17.33 -5.55 0.69
N GLU A 135 -17.67 -6.01 1.90
CA GLU A 135 -17.50 -5.23 3.13
C GLU A 135 -16.03 -4.87 3.36
N ARG A 136 -15.11 -5.81 3.10
CA ARG A 136 -13.68 -5.51 3.17
C ARG A 136 -13.23 -4.48 2.13
N ALA A 137 -13.78 -4.49 0.92
CA ALA A 137 -13.49 -3.48 -0.09
C ALA A 137 -13.99 -2.08 0.33
N ASP A 138 -15.17 -1.98 0.94
CA ASP A 138 -15.71 -0.74 1.54
C ASP A 138 -14.81 -0.21 2.68
N GLU A 139 -14.36 -1.10 3.57
CA GLU A 139 -13.41 -0.74 4.63
C GLU A 139 -12.11 -0.16 4.07
N LEU A 140 -11.57 -0.77 3.01
CA LEU A 140 -10.37 -0.31 2.31
C LEU A 140 -10.59 1.05 1.61
N ALA A 141 -11.76 1.26 0.99
CA ALA A 141 -12.12 2.55 0.40
C ALA A 141 -12.23 3.64 1.48
N THR A 142 -12.88 3.33 2.61
CA THR A 142 -12.97 4.21 3.77
C THR A 142 -11.60 4.50 4.37
N GLN A 143 -10.71 3.52 4.42
CA GLN A 143 -9.31 3.71 4.81
C GLN A 143 -8.61 4.72 3.88
N GLY A 144 -8.81 4.62 2.57
CA GLY A 144 -8.29 5.58 1.60
C GLY A 144 -8.74 7.02 1.86
N ILE A 145 -10.03 7.24 2.13
CA ILE A 145 -10.58 8.56 2.46
C ILE A 145 -9.90 9.13 3.71
N ARG A 146 -9.81 8.32 4.78
CA ARG A 146 -9.19 8.73 6.05
C ARG A 146 -7.71 9.05 5.89
N ALA A 147 -6.99 8.20 5.16
CA ALA A 147 -5.57 8.40 4.87
C ALA A 147 -5.35 9.73 4.12
N GLN A 148 -6.18 10.02 3.12
CA GLN A 148 -6.11 11.28 2.38
C GLN A 148 -6.34 12.50 3.26
N ALA A 149 -7.36 12.47 4.12
CA ALA A 149 -7.63 13.53 5.09
C ALA A 149 -6.49 13.72 6.10
N ALA A 150 -5.79 12.63 6.45
CA ALA A 150 -4.65 12.65 7.35
C ALA A 150 -3.31 13.01 6.66
N GLY A 151 -3.29 13.17 5.33
CA GLY A 151 -2.07 13.37 4.55
C GLY A 151 -1.14 12.15 4.56
N ILE A 152 -1.71 10.95 4.69
CA ILE A 152 -1.03 9.67 4.64
C ILE A 152 -1.16 9.15 3.21
N GLU A 153 -0.02 8.94 2.54
CA GLU A 153 0.00 8.32 1.22
C GLU A 153 -0.26 6.81 1.33
N PRO A 154 -1.07 6.22 0.42
CA PRO A 154 -1.24 4.78 0.36
C PRO A 154 0.08 4.08 0.03
N PRO A 155 0.32 2.88 0.58
CA PRO A 155 1.50 2.11 0.23
C PRO A 155 1.45 1.74 -1.27
N PRO A 156 2.60 1.60 -1.94
CA PRO A 156 2.62 1.16 -3.31
C PRO A 156 2.06 -0.27 -3.45
N ILE A 157 1.23 -0.50 -4.46
CA ILE A 157 0.52 -1.78 -4.71
C ILE A 157 1.49 -2.97 -4.87
N ASP A 158 2.65 -2.72 -5.47
CA ASP A 158 3.72 -3.71 -5.70
C ASP A 158 5.00 -3.37 -4.91
N GLY A 159 4.92 -2.41 -3.99
CA GLY A 159 6.03 -2.00 -3.13
C GLY A 159 6.16 -2.86 -1.88
N TYR A 160 7.25 -2.62 -1.14
CA TYR A 160 7.52 -3.27 0.14
C TYR A 160 6.98 -2.42 1.29
N ARG A 161 6.30 -3.06 2.24
CA ARG A 161 5.93 -2.47 3.52
C ARG A 161 6.83 -3.08 4.60
N VAL A 162 7.60 -2.26 5.28
CA VAL A 162 8.57 -2.70 6.30
C VAL A 162 8.11 -2.20 7.66
N TYR A 163 7.88 -3.09 8.60
CA TYR A 163 7.47 -2.78 9.97
C TYR A 163 8.64 -3.10 10.91
N LEU A 164 9.13 -2.09 11.62
CA LEU A 164 10.27 -2.21 12.52
C LEU A 164 9.82 -2.20 13.98
N MET A 165 10.34 -3.16 14.75
CA MET A 165 10.09 -3.30 16.18
C MET A 165 11.38 -3.48 16.94
N VAL A 166 11.44 -2.86 18.12
CA VAL A 166 12.58 -3.03 19.02
C VAL A 166 12.10 -3.15 20.45
N SER A 167 12.83 -3.95 21.24
CA SER A 167 12.71 -4.02 22.68
C SER A 167 14.10 -3.93 23.29
N ALA A 168 14.31 -3.09 24.30
CA ALA A 168 15.59 -2.97 24.99
C ALA A 168 15.36 -2.87 26.50
N LYS A 169 15.98 -3.77 27.28
CA LYS A 169 15.88 -3.82 28.74
C LYS A 169 17.21 -4.29 29.34
N GLY A 170 17.77 -3.50 30.27
CA GLY A 170 18.97 -3.90 31.02
C GLY A 170 20.24 -4.11 30.20
N GLY A 171 20.42 -3.37 29.08
CA GLY A 171 21.60 -3.49 28.21
C GLY A 171 21.56 -4.65 27.22
N LYS A 172 20.44 -5.37 27.15
CA LYS A 172 20.12 -6.33 26.09
C LYS A 172 18.93 -5.81 25.30
N GLY A 173 18.88 -6.08 24.01
CA GLY A 173 17.70 -5.79 23.23
C GLY A 173 17.54 -6.68 22.03
N THR A 174 16.33 -6.70 21.50
CA THR A 174 15.94 -7.48 20.34
C THR A 174 15.39 -6.50 19.33
N TRP A 175 15.84 -6.60 18.08
CA TRP A 175 15.17 -5.96 16.98
C TRP A 175 14.43 -7.02 16.17
N ALA A 176 13.34 -6.60 15.53
CA ALA A 176 12.63 -7.38 14.54
C ALA A 176 12.16 -6.48 13.40
N ALA A 177 12.11 -7.05 12.21
CA ALA A 177 11.58 -6.43 11.02
C ALA A 177 10.66 -7.41 10.29
N MET A 178 9.48 -6.92 9.92
CA MET A 178 8.56 -7.62 9.03
C MET A 178 8.51 -6.91 7.70
N ILE A 179 8.80 -7.63 6.62
CA ILE A 179 8.74 -7.15 5.24
C ILE A 179 7.52 -7.80 4.58
N LYS A 180 6.60 -6.98 4.07
CA LYS A 180 5.44 -7.41 3.28
C LYS A 180 5.56 -6.93 1.84
N GLN A 181 5.40 -7.82 0.87
CA GLN A 181 5.24 -7.48 -0.55
C GLN A 181 4.01 -8.21 -1.11
N GLY A 182 2.96 -7.46 -1.44
CA GLY A 182 1.66 -8.08 -1.69
C GLY A 182 1.22 -8.92 -0.47
N ASP A 183 1.08 -10.24 -0.68
CA ASP A 183 0.64 -11.23 0.32
C ASP A 183 1.81 -12.02 0.92
N GLU A 184 3.03 -11.79 0.43
CA GLU A 184 4.22 -12.41 0.98
C GLU A 184 4.68 -11.63 2.20
N GLU A 185 4.93 -12.36 3.28
CA GLU A 185 5.39 -11.83 4.56
C GLU A 185 6.68 -12.57 4.95
N GLN A 186 7.69 -11.80 5.34
CA GLN A 186 8.94 -12.32 5.89
C GLN A 186 9.27 -11.56 7.16
N ILE A 187 9.60 -12.30 8.23
CA ILE A 187 10.04 -11.74 9.50
C ILE A 187 11.51 -12.11 9.74
N SER A 188 12.31 -11.14 10.12
CA SER A 188 13.68 -11.30 10.63
C SER A 188 13.81 -10.65 12.00
N TRP A 189 14.64 -11.23 12.87
CA TRP A 189 14.89 -10.69 14.20
C TRP A 189 16.22 -11.20 14.75
N GLN A 190 16.82 -10.43 15.67
CA GLN A 190 18.06 -10.81 16.33
C GLN A 190 18.21 -10.15 17.70
N HIS A 191 18.92 -10.84 18.60
CA HIS A 191 19.33 -10.31 19.90
C HIS A 191 20.67 -9.60 19.80
N GLU A 192 20.76 -8.46 20.46
CA GLU A 192 21.94 -7.61 20.52
C GLU A 192 22.25 -7.25 21.98
N GLU A 193 23.53 -7.26 22.34
CA GLU A 193 24.01 -6.85 23.67
C GLU A 193 24.71 -5.50 23.60
N GLY A 194 24.60 -4.70 24.66
CA GLY A 194 25.26 -3.40 24.77
C GLY A 194 24.71 -2.31 23.85
N VAL A 195 23.53 -2.52 23.24
CA VAL A 195 22.92 -1.58 22.30
C VAL A 195 21.78 -0.76 22.91
N THR A 196 21.62 0.46 22.41
CA THR A 196 20.49 1.34 22.71
C THR A 196 19.30 1.07 21.79
N SER A 197 18.10 1.47 22.18
CA SER A 197 16.90 1.37 21.30
C SER A 197 17.10 2.06 19.95
N ASN A 198 17.80 3.20 19.91
CA ASN A 198 18.10 3.90 18.66
C ASN A 198 19.08 3.12 17.76
N GLN A 199 20.02 2.37 18.33
CA GLN A 199 20.90 1.49 17.56
C GLN A 199 20.12 0.29 17.02
N LEU A 200 19.27 -0.33 17.85
CA LEU A 200 18.40 -1.43 17.42
C LEU A 200 17.51 -1.04 16.25
N ASP A 201 16.87 0.14 16.29
CA ASP A 201 16.01 0.59 15.18
C ASP A 201 16.81 0.82 13.88
N LEU A 202 18.02 1.38 13.99
CA LEU A 202 18.89 1.56 12.84
C LEU A 202 19.37 0.23 12.26
N ILE A 203 19.74 -0.72 13.11
CA ILE A 203 20.14 -2.08 12.70
C ILE A 203 18.95 -2.76 12.02
N ALA A 204 17.76 -2.74 12.63
CA ALA A 204 16.54 -3.30 12.04
C ALA A 204 16.26 -2.72 10.64
N ALA A 205 16.39 -1.40 10.49
CA ALA A 205 16.19 -0.75 9.20
C ALA A 205 17.25 -1.17 8.16
N ILE A 206 18.52 -1.27 8.55
CA ILE A 206 19.61 -1.71 7.67
C ILE A 206 19.37 -3.16 7.21
N GLU A 207 19.14 -4.06 8.15
CA GLU A 207 18.94 -5.49 7.87
C GLU A 207 17.68 -5.73 7.02
N ALA A 208 16.60 -4.98 7.26
CA ALA A 208 15.37 -5.13 6.50
C ALA A 208 15.45 -4.54 5.08
N LEU A 209 16.17 -3.44 4.90
CA LEU A 209 16.23 -2.71 3.63
C LEU A 209 17.36 -3.19 2.72
N SER A 210 18.48 -3.68 3.28
CA SER A 210 19.65 -4.12 2.51
C SER A 210 19.35 -5.20 1.46
N PRO A 211 18.46 -6.20 1.66
CA PRO A 211 18.20 -7.22 0.65
C PRO A 211 17.23 -6.76 -0.44
N LEU A 212 16.62 -5.57 -0.33
CA LEU A 212 15.61 -5.12 -1.28
C LEU A 212 16.25 -4.71 -2.62
N PRO A 213 15.62 -5.04 -3.78
CA PRO A 213 16.15 -4.67 -5.08
C PRO A 213 16.26 -3.14 -5.26
N PRO A 214 17.32 -2.62 -5.93
CA PRO A 214 17.41 -1.20 -6.27
C PRO A 214 16.20 -0.72 -7.10
N GLY A 215 15.76 0.50 -6.82
CA GLY A 215 14.57 1.12 -7.41
C GLY A 215 13.24 0.68 -6.79
N SER A 216 13.26 -0.20 -5.78
CA SER A 216 12.03 -0.61 -5.09
C SER A 216 11.37 0.55 -4.37
N GLN A 217 10.04 0.62 -4.47
CA GLN A 217 9.22 1.52 -3.65
C GLN A 217 8.99 0.87 -2.29
N VAL A 218 9.34 1.57 -1.21
CA VAL A 218 9.34 1.02 0.14
C VAL A 218 8.67 1.99 1.11
N THR A 219 7.75 1.50 1.93
CA THR A 219 7.18 2.26 3.04
C THR A 219 7.65 1.65 4.36
N VAL A 220 8.38 2.43 5.17
CA VAL A 220 8.92 1.98 6.46
C VAL A 220 8.12 2.56 7.63
N TYR A 221 7.55 1.67 8.44
CA TYR A 221 6.82 1.96 9.65
C TYR A 221 7.71 1.69 10.87
N SER A 222 8.08 2.76 11.58
CA SER A 222 8.80 2.67 12.87
C SER A 222 8.18 3.64 13.88
N LEU A 223 8.03 3.17 15.11
CA LEU A 223 7.60 3.99 16.25
C LEU A 223 8.71 4.93 16.75
N ASN A 224 9.95 4.74 16.29
CA ASN A 224 11.09 5.52 16.75
C ASN A 224 11.24 6.86 16.00
N ASP A 225 10.94 7.95 16.71
CA ASP A 225 11.09 9.31 16.19
C ASP A 225 12.53 9.66 15.80
N TYR A 226 13.55 9.08 16.44
CA TYR A 226 14.94 9.35 16.09
C TYR A 226 15.26 8.82 14.69
N LEU A 227 14.86 7.59 14.38
CA LEU A 227 15.02 6.99 13.05
C LEU A 227 14.21 7.78 12.01
N ARG A 228 12.91 8.00 12.23
CA ARG A 228 12.07 8.70 11.25
C ARG A 228 12.55 10.12 10.97
N ASN A 229 12.82 10.91 12.02
CA ASN A 229 13.28 12.29 11.82
C ASN A 229 14.70 12.33 11.25
N GLY A 230 15.56 11.38 11.62
CA GLY A 230 16.87 11.22 11.03
C GLY A 230 16.78 10.99 9.52
N ALA A 231 16.02 9.99 9.08
CA ALA A 231 15.86 9.62 7.68
C ALA A 231 15.23 10.74 6.83
N THR A 232 14.22 11.43 7.37
CA THR A 232 13.42 12.41 6.61
C THR A 232 13.88 13.86 6.74
N ARG A 233 14.32 14.31 7.92
CA ARG A 233 14.57 15.74 8.21
C ARG A 233 16.04 16.06 8.36
N TRP A 234 16.82 15.18 9.00
CA TRP A 234 18.15 15.54 9.48
C TRP A 234 19.28 15.03 8.56
N ARG A 235 19.14 13.85 7.95
CA ARG A 235 20.17 13.16 7.13
C ARG A 235 20.82 14.06 6.10
N LYS A 236 20.03 14.76 5.26
CA LYS A 236 20.55 15.69 4.24
C LYS A 236 21.45 16.77 4.86
N GLY A 237 21.07 17.29 6.02
CA GLY A 237 21.84 18.28 6.76
C GLY A 237 23.11 17.71 7.39
N TRP A 238 23.05 16.48 7.93
CA TRP A 238 24.22 15.78 8.47
C TRP A 238 25.25 15.49 7.39
N LYS A 239 24.84 14.95 6.23
CA LYS A 239 25.73 14.69 5.07
C LYS A 239 26.49 15.95 4.65
N ARG A 240 25.78 17.08 4.51
CA ARG A 240 26.40 18.36 4.13
C ARG A 240 27.48 18.82 5.12
N ARG A 241 27.39 18.41 6.39
CA ARG A 241 28.35 18.74 7.44
C ARG A 241 29.35 17.61 7.72
N GLY A 242 29.47 16.62 6.85
CA GLY A 242 30.34 15.46 7.06
C GLY A 242 29.93 14.64 8.28
N TRP A 243 28.62 14.38 8.43
CA TRP A 243 28.02 13.62 9.52
C TRP A 243 28.20 14.22 10.92
N ARG A 244 28.14 15.56 11.00
CA ARG A 244 28.30 16.33 12.24
C ARG A 244 27.07 17.15 12.61
N LYS A 245 26.92 17.39 13.92
CA LYS A 245 25.99 18.36 14.50
C LYS A 245 26.39 19.78 14.13
N LYS A 246 25.52 20.76 14.39
CA LYS A 246 25.85 22.18 14.21
C LYS A 246 27.00 22.64 15.13
N SER A 247 27.17 22.01 16.29
CA SER A 247 28.28 22.27 17.23
C SER A 247 29.65 21.84 16.70
N GLY A 248 29.70 20.99 15.67
CA GLY A 248 30.94 20.39 15.15
C GLY A 248 31.19 18.95 15.62
N ASP A 249 30.51 18.49 16.66
CA ASP A 249 30.64 17.10 17.14
C ASP A 249 30.03 16.10 16.15
N PRO A 250 30.55 14.85 16.09
CA PRO A 250 29.88 13.77 15.37
C PRO A 250 28.43 13.59 15.83
N ILE A 251 27.56 13.18 14.91
CA ILE A 251 26.22 12.72 15.29
C ILE A 251 26.31 11.40 16.06
N ALA A 252 25.32 11.12 16.90
CA ALA A 252 25.18 9.78 17.49
C ALA A 252 24.97 8.75 16.38
N ASN A 253 25.47 7.52 16.57
CA ASN A 253 25.30 6.39 15.66
C ASN A 253 25.78 6.68 14.22
N VAL A 254 26.86 7.45 14.06
CA VAL A 254 27.33 7.91 12.74
C VAL A 254 27.58 6.78 11.75
N GLU A 255 28.18 5.67 12.19
CA GLU A 255 28.48 4.52 11.32
C GLU A 255 27.20 3.85 10.80
N LEU A 256 26.23 3.60 11.67
CA LEU A 256 24.92 3.05 11.28
C LEU A 256 24.17 4.00 10.34
N TRP A 257 24.23 5.32 10.58
CA TRP A 257 23.62 6.30 9.69
C TRP A 257 24.27 6.34 8.31
N MET A 258 25.58 6.14 8.22
CA MET A 258 26.29 6.06 6.95
C MET A 258 25.88 4.81 6.16
N GLN A 259 25.83 3.64 6.81
CA GLN A 259 25.37 2.40 6.18
C GLN A 259 23.93 2.51 5.68
N LEU A 260 23.02 3.00 6.53
CA LEU A 260 21.63 3.20 6.14
C LEU A 260 21.51 4.21 4.98
N ASP A 261 22.33 5.25 4.94
CA ASP A 261 22.31 6.25 3.88
C ASP A 261 22.77 5.73 2.51
N GLU A 262 23.66 4.75 2.47
CA GLU A 262 24.03 4.04 1.24
C GLU A 262 22.84 3.26 0.71
N ILE A 263 22.18 2.46 1.55
CA ILE A 263 20.98 1.69 1.18
C ILE A 263 19.85 2.61 0.69
N LEU A 264 19.62 3.73 1.40
CA LEU A 264 18.57 4.70 1.06
C LEU A 264 18.84 5.49 -0.23
N GLN A 265 20.01 5.36 -0.86
CA GLN A 265 20.26 5.97 -2.18
C GLN A 265 19.70 5.11 -3.32
N ASP A 266 19.57 3.80 -3.10
CA ASP A 266 19.11 2.85 -4.11
C ASP A 266 17.61 2.57 -4.01
N LEU A 267 16.92 3.09 -3.00
CA LEU A 267 15.50 2.82 -2.74
C LEU A 267 14.64 4.08 -2.75
N ASP A 268 13.39 3.97 -3.20
CA ASP A 268 12.38 5.04 -3.05
C ASP A 268 11.60 4.83 -1.75
N VAL A 269 12.11 5.44 -0.67
CA VAL A 269 11.64 5.14 0.70
C VAL A 269 10.79 6.25 1.31
N GLN A 270 9.59 5.87 1.72
CA GLN A 270 8.66 6.69 2.48
C GLN A 270 8.67 6.31 3.97
N TRP A 271 8.51 7.31 4.84
CA TRP A 271 8.55 7.17 6.30
C TRP A 271 7.31 7.83 6.94
N PRO A 272 6.11 7.24 6.76
CA PRO A 272 4.89 7.83 7.28
C PRO A 272 4.93 7.93 8.82
N PRO A 273 4.25 8.93 9.41
CA PRO A 273 4.07 8.95 10.85
C PRO A 273 3.13 7.82 11.26
N VAL A 274 3.52 7.04 12.25
CA VAL A 274 2.64 6.02 12.85
C VAL A 274 1.72 6.72 13.85
N LYS A 275 0.51 7.10 13.41
CA LYS A 275 -0.46 7.84 14.23
C LYS A 275 -1.69 7.02 14.66
N ASP A 276 -1.78 5.74 14.32
CA ASP A 276 -3.05 4.99 14.39
C ASP A 276 -2.94 3.62 15.07
N GLU A 277 -4.04 3.20 15.72
CA GLU A 277 -4.19 1.93 16.45
C GLU A 277 -4.13 0.69 15.54
N GLY A 278 -4.45 0.83 14.25
CA GLY A 278 -4.40 -0.28 13.28
C GLY A 278 -2.99 -0.85 13.06
N LEU A 279 -1.95 -0.04 13.21
CA LEU A 279 -0.56 -0.50 13.15
C LEU A 279 -0.18 -1.33 14.38
N ARG A 280 -0.85 -1.13 15.53
CA ARG A 280 -0.59 -1.95 16.73
C ARG A 280 -0.92 -3.42 16.50
N MET A 281 -1.94 -3.76 15.73
CA MET A 281 -2.28 -5.18 15.47
C MET A 281 -1.21 -5.88 14.62
N GLU A 282 -0.66 -5.20 13.62
CA GLU A 282 0.45 -5.70 12.81
C GLU A 282 1.74 -5.83 13.66
N PHE A 283 2.01 -4.86 14.52
CA PHE A 283 3.12 -4.94 15.47
C PHE A 283 2.90 -6.03 16.55
N GLU A 284 1.66 -6.26 16.99
CA GLU A 284 1.32 -7.35 17.91
C GLU A 284 1.50 -8.72 17.25
N ASP A 285 1.17 -8.87 15.97
CA ASP A 285 1.32 -10.13 15.25
C ASP A 285 2.79 -10.50 15.06
N VAL A 286 3.63 -9.54 14.68
CA VAL A 286 5.10 -9.70 14.68
C VAL A 286 5.59 -10.12 16.06
N GLY A 287 5.11 -9.47 17.13
CA GLY A 287 5.45 -9.83 18.50
C GLY A 287 4.99 -11.23 18.95
N ARG A 288 3.93 -11.79 18.35
CA ARG A 288 3.44 -13.16 18.60
C ARG A 288 4.20 -14.22 17.81
N GLN A 289 4.70 -13.85 16.63
CA GLN A 289 5.44 -14.76 15.73
C GLN A 289 6.93 -14.86 16.11
N ILE A 290 7.45 -13.89 16.85
CA ILE A 290 8.75 -13.96 17.51
C ILE A 290 8.52 -14.73 18.81
N GLU A 291 9.34 -15.76 19.08
CA GLU A 291 9.24 -16.59 20.30
C GLU A 291 9.01 -15.72 21.55
N PRO A 292 8.21 -16.18 22.54
CA PRO A 292 7.81 -15.37 23.66
C PRO A 292 9.08 -14.82 24.32
N VAL A 293 9.26 -13.51 24.20
CA VAL A 293 10.31 -12.75 24.87
C VAL A 293 9.96 -12.79 26.36
N SER A 294 10.28 -13.90 27.02
CA SER A 294 10.24 -14.01 28.46
C SER A 294 11.38 -13.17 29.03
N TYR A 295 11.11 -11.90 29.37
CA TYR A 295 11.87 -11.08 30.33
C TYR A 295 11.07 -9.91 30.95
#